data_AF-A0A1X6NM04-F1
#
_entry.id   AF-A0A1X6NM04-F1
#
_cell.length_a   1.000
_cell.length_b   1.000
_cell.length_c   1.000
_cell.angle_alpha   90.00
_cell.angle_beta   90.00
_cell.angle_gamma   90.00
#
_symmetry.space_group_name_H-M   'P 1'
#
loop_
_entity.id
_entity.type
_entity.pdbx_description
1 polymer ?
#
loop_
_entity_poly.entity_id
_entity_poly.type
_entity_poly.pdbx_seq_one_letter_code
_entity_poly.pdbx_strand_id
1 'polypeptide(L)'
;MADTSPPLSPAHRALVLQLADVGAIKFGSFTLKSGIQSPLYIDLRVTVSYPPLLSLIASTLLASLPPSVSYEAMCGVPYTALPFATAMSLSTGVPMLMRRKEVKAYGTKKSIEGAIKPGGTVLVVEDLVTSGGSVMETVQPLRDQGCVVTDVAVLLDRQQGAVARLAADGVAVHAALGVGQVLDVLVAEAKVDPAVAADVRAFLAANQVGTAPAATAAPAAPAAPAEAAASAAAATTPTAKTYTDRAAGVANPVGAKLLRLMDTKRTNLSVAADVTTAAELLRLAAAVGPHVAVLKTHADTVTDWTDETAAALRLLADEHEFLVFEDRKFADIGNTVVAQAAGGVHRIVSWADIVNAHAVPGPGILSGLRVAVEAGGRPVGVLVLAQMSSAGNLATALPGYTPAAVAMAVAEPDLVFGFISMEGGLGGDGCVCMTPGV
;
A
#
# COMPACT_ATOMS: atom_id res chain seq x y z
N MET A 1 -8.84 -18.94 21.15
CA MET A 1 -10.05 -19.74 21.46
C MET A 1 -10.18 -20.78 20.37
N ALA A 2 -10.48 -22.03 20.71
CA ALA A 2 -10.74 -23.08 19.71
C ALA A 2 -11.97 -22.68 18.87
N ASP A 3 -11.88 -22.83 17.55
CA ASP A 3 -12.95 -22.57 16.62
C ASP A 3 -14.13 -23.51 16.91
N THR A 4 -15.29 -22.96 17.27
CA THR A 4 -16.51 -23.70 17.63
C THR A 4 -17.44 -23.91 16.43
N SER A 5 -16.95 -23.64 15.22
CA SER A 5 -17.71 -23.81 13.98
C SER A 5 -18.11 -25.28 13.78
N PRO A 6 -19.31 -25.55 13.23
CA PRO A 6 -19.76 -26.90 12.91
C PRO A 6 -18.78 -27.59 11.94
N PRO A 7 -18.70 -28.93 11.97
CA PRO A 7 -17.82 -29.68 11.08
C PRO A 7 -18.16 -29.39 9.61
N LEU A 8 -17.13 -29.21 8.79
CA LEU A 8 -17.28 -28.92 7.37
C LEU A 8 -18.03 -30.05 6.66
N SER A 9 -19.03 -29.67 5.86
CA SER A 9 -19.73 -30.63 4.99
C SER A 9 -18.85 -31.10 3.83
N PRO A 10 -19.18 -32.24 3.17
CA PRO A 10 -18.48 -32.68 1.97
C PRO A 10 -18.46 -31.62 0.85
N ALA A 11 -19.49 -30.78 0.76
CA ALA A 11 -19.56 -29.69 -0.21
C ALA A 11 -18.52 -28.60 0.08
N HIS A 12 -18.33 -28.23 1.35
CA HIS A 12 -17.28 -27.29 1.76
C HIS A 12 -15.89 -27.83 1.41
N ARG A 13 -15.65 -29.12 1.68
CA ARG A 13 -14.38 -29.77 1.36
C ARG A 13 -14.12 -29.78 -0.15
N ALA A 14 -15.13 -30.13 -0.95
CA ALA A 14 -15.05 -30.11 -2.41
C ALA A 14 -14.76 -28.70 -2.96
N LEU A 15 -15.41 -27.68 -2.39
CA LEU A 15 -15.18 -26.28 -2.75
C LEU A 15 -13.72 -25.87 -2.49
N VAL A 16 -13.18 -26.16 -1.31
CA VAL A 16 -11.77 -25.82 -0.97
C VAL A 16 -10.80 -26.47 -1.96
N LEU A 17 -11.00 -27.74 -2.29
CA LEU A 17 -10.12 -28.45 -3.22
C LEU A 17 -10.21 -27.88 -4.64
N GLN A 18 -11.41 -27.57 -5.12
CA GLN A 18 -11.57 -26.93 -6.44
C GLN A 18 -10.96 -25.53 -6.47
N LEU A 19 -11.08 -24.74 -5.40
CA LEU A 19 -10.43 -23.42 -5.30
C LEU A 19 -8.90 -23.55 -5.36
N ALA A 20 -8.33 -24.55 -4.70
CA ALA A 20 -6.89 -24.83 -4.79
C ALA A 20 -6.48 -25.27 -6.21
N ASP A 21 -7.25 -26.18 -6.83
CA ASP A 21 -6.93 -26.73 -8.16
C ASP A 21 -6.97 -25.67 -9.27
N VAL A 22 -7.86 -24.67 -9.17
CA VAL A 22 -7.90 -23.54 -10.12
C VAL A 22 -6.89 -22.43 -9.80
N GLY A 23 -6.05 -22.62 -8.79
CA GLY A 23 -5.02 -21.66 -8.37
C GLY A 23 -5.59 -20.41 -7.69
N ALA A 24 -6.79 -20.48 -7.13
CA ALA A 24 -7.37 -19.38 -6.36
C ALA A 24 -6.70 -19.21 -4.99
N ILE A 25 -6.05 -20.24 -4.46
CA ILE A 25 -5.32 -20.22 -3.19
C ILE A 25 -3.84 -20.41 -3.48
N LYS A 26 -3.01 -19.43 -3.08
CA LYS A 26 -1.57 -19.42 -3.36
C LYS A 26 -0.78 -19.23 -2.06
N PHE A 27 0.27 -20.04 -1.89
CA PHE A 27 1.21 -19.95 -0.79
C PHE A 27 2.57 -19.44 -1.29
N GLY A 28 3.25 -18.63 -0.49
CA GLY A 28 4.48 -17.94 -0.87
C GLY A 28 4.50 -16.51 -0.33
N SER A 29 5.48 -15.69 -0.73
CA SER A 29 5.56 -14.30 -0.27
C SER A 29 4.77 -13.37 -1.18
N PHE A 30 3.68 -12.78 -0.69
CA PHE A 30 2.86 -11.85 -1.44
C PHE A 30 2.70 -10.52 -0.71
N THR A 31 2.95 -9.42 -1.39
CA THR A 31 2.64 -8.09 -0.87
C THR A 31 1.13 -7.84 -0.96
N LEU A 32 0.46 -7.70 0.19
CA LEU A 32 -0.96 -7.33 0.24
C LEU A 32 -1.14 -5.84 -0.09
N LYS A 33 -2.39 -5.42 -0.35
CA LYS A 33 -2.74 -3.99 -0.50
C LYS A 33 -2.33 -3.13 0.72
N SER A 34 -2.24 -3.76 1.91
CA SER A 34 -1.71 -3.13 3.12
C SER A 34 -0.19 -2.95 3.15
N GLY A 35 0.55 -3.46 2.15
CA GLY A 35 2.02 -3.48 2.11
C GLY A 35 2.64 -4.64 2.90
N ILE A 36 1.84 -5.37 3.67
CA ILE A 36 2.30 -6.48 4.50
C ILE A 36 2.63 -7.69 3.59
N GLN A 37 3.80 -8.28 3.80
CA GLN A 37 4.13 -9.58 3.19
C GLN A 37 3.28 -10.67 3.85
N SER A 38 2.42 -11.29 3.06
CA SER A 38 1.53 -12.36 3.48
C SER A 38 2.01 -13.69 2.89
N PRO A 39 2.11 -14.76 3.71
CA PRO A 39 2.41 -16.11 3.23
C PRO A 39 1.28 -16.73 2.40
N LEU A 40 0.12 -16.06 2.34
CA LEU A 40 -1.11 -16.50 1.70
C LEU A 40 -1.69 -15.38 0.81
N TYR A 41 -1.97 -15.72 -0.45
CA TYR A 41 -2.74 -14.88 -1.37
C TYR A 41 -3.93 -15.66 -1.92
N ILE A 42 -5.10 -15.04 -1.87
CA ILE A 42 -6.35 -15.63 -2.36
C ILE A 42 -6.88 -14.74 -3.49
N ASP A 43 -7.04 -15.32 -4.68
CA ASP A 43 -7.56 -14.67 -5.87
C ASP A 43 -8.78 -15.41 -6.41
N LEU A 44 -9.96 -15.01 -5.94
CA LEU A 44 -11.22 -15.62 -6.33
C LEU A 44 -11.70 -15.15 -7.72
N ARG A 45 -11.03 -14.20 -8.39
CA ARG A 45 -11.43 -13.76 -9.74
C ARG A 45 -11.27 -14.86 -10.76
N VAL A 46 -10.33 -15.79 -10.56
CA VAL A 46 -10.08 -16.91 -11.48
C VAL A 46 -11.29 -17.84 -11.58
N THR A 47 -12.15 -17.90 -10.56
CA THR A 47 -13.29 -18.83 -10.52
C THR A 47 -14.34 -18.53 -11.60
N VAL A 48 -14.36 -17.30 -12.14
CA VAL A 48 -15.30 -16.92 -13.22
C VAL A 48 -15.10 -17.75 -14.49
N SER A 49 -13.91 -18.30 -14.68
CA SER A 49 -13.56 -19.18 -15.80
C SER A 49 -14.07 -20.62 -15.64
N TYR A 50 -14.71 -20.95 -14.50
CA TYR A 50 -15.15 -22.30 -14.15
C TYR A 50 -16.63 -22.30 -13.72
N PRO A 51 -17.58 -22.36 -14.66
CA PRO A 51 -19.00 -22.25 -14.34
C PRO A 51 -19.54 -23.23 -13.29
N PRO A 52 -19.14 -24.53 -13.27
CA PRO A 52 -19.55 -25.44 -12.20
C PRO A 52 -19.08 -24.98 -10.80
N LEU A 53 -17.88 -24.41 -10.71
CA LEU A 53 -17.33 -23.86 -9.46
C LEU A 53 -18.09 -22.59 -9.04
N LEU A 54 -18.48 -21.72 -9.97
CA LEU A 54 -19.35 -20.58 -9.67
C LEU A 54 -20.70 -21.02 -9.09
N SER A 55 -21.33 -22.05 -9.67
CA SER A 55 -22.57 -22.61 -9.14
C SER A 55 -22.39 -23.19 -7.74
N LEU A 56 -21.27 -23.90 -7.49
CA LEU A 56 -20.94 -24.42 -6.17
C LEU A 56 -20.74 -23.29 -5.14
N ILE A 57 -20.01 -22.24 -5.50
CA ILE A 57 -19.82 -21.03 -4.69
C ILE A 57 -21.18 -20.42 -4.32
N ALA A 58 -22.05 -20.19 -5.30
CA ALA A 58 -23.38 -19.62 -5.07
C ALA A 58 -24.22 -20.48 -4.11
N SER A 59 -24.25 -21.80 -4.32
CA SER A 59 -25.00 -22.71 -3.44
C SER A 59 -24.44 -22.74 -2.00
N THR A 60 -23.12 -22.59 -1.85
CA THR A 60 -22.44 -22.60 -0.55
C THR A 60 -22.71 -21.28 0.20
N LEU A 61 -22.65 -20.14 -0.49
CA LEU A 61 -23.04 -18.84 0.06
C LEU A 61 -24.49 -18.86 0.55
N LEU A 62 -25.42 -19.40 -0.25
CA LEU A 62 -26.82 -19.53 0.14
C LEU A 62 -27.00 -20.45 1.36
N ALA A 63 -26.28 -21.57 1.41
CA ALA A 63 -26.33 -22.50 2.55
C ALA A 63 -25.72 -21.93 3.84
N SER A 64 -24.84 -20.92 3.73
CA SER A 64 -24.25 -20.24 4.89
C SER A 64 -25.21 -19.29 5.61
N LEU A 65 -26.31 -18.91 4.95
CA LEU A 65 -27.30 -17.99 5.51
C LEU A 65 -28.22 -18.72 6.51
N PRO A 66 -28.43 -18.17 7.72
CA PRO A 66 -29.43 -18.68 8.64
C PRO A 66 -30.85 -18.61 8.02
N PRO A 67 -31.75 -19.57 8.32
CA PRO A 67 -33.12 -19.55 7.82
C PRO A 67 -33.93 -18.30 8.23
N SER A 68 -33.48 -17.58 9.26
CA SER A 68 -34.09 -16.31 9.71
C SER A 68 -33.73 -15.11 8.85
N VAL A 69 -32.71 -15.20 8.01
CA VAL A 69 -32.29 -14.11 7.13
C VAL A 69 -33.24 -14.02 5.94
N SER A 70 -33.89 -12.88 5.79
CA SER A 70 -34.81 -12.58 4.68
C SER A 70 -34.32 -11.34 3.93
N TYR A 71 -34.40 -11.38 2.61
CA TYR A 71 -33.98 -10.30 1.73
C TYR A 71 -34.85 -10.28 0.47
N GLU A 72 -35.10 -9.09 -0.07
CA GLU A 72 -35.90 -8.85 -1.28
C GLU A 72 -35.02 -8.67 -2.53
N ALA A 73 -33.75 -8.30 -2.34
CA ALA A 73 -32.75 -8.20 -3.38
C ALA A 73 -31.35 -8.53 -2.83
N MET A 74 -30.38 -8.70 -3.71
CA MET A 74 -28.98 -8.86 -3.32
C MET A 74 -28.06 -7.90 -4.08
N CYS A 75 -26.93 -7.51 -3.49
CA CYS A 75 -25.95 -6.64 -4.12
C CYS A 75 -24.54 -7.19 -3.90
N GLY A 76 -23.85 -7.54 -5.00
CA GLY A 76 -22.45 -7.95 -4.93
C GLY A 76 -21.51 -6.76 -4.70
N VAL A 77 -20.51 -6.94 -3.85
CA VAL A 77 -19.42 -5.97 -3.69
C VAL A 77 -18.53 -5.98 -4.95
N PRO A 78 -18.24 -4.81 -5.56
CA PRO A 78 -17.39 -4.76 -6.75
C PRO A 78 -15.93 -5.14 -6.47
N TYR A 79 -15.29 -6.04 -7.24
CA TYR A 79 -15.73 -6.65 -8.50
C TYR A 79 -15.99 -8.14 -8.43
N THR A 80 -15.19 -8.87 -7.64
CA THR A 80 -15.16 -10.34 -7.66
C THR A 80 -16.46 -10.97 -7.18
N ALA A 81 -17.21 -10.31 -6.31
CA ALA A 81 -18.48 -10.84 -5.81
C ALA A 81 -19.66 -10.62 -6.78
N LEU A 82 -19.52 -9.82 -7.84
CA LEU A 82 -20.59 -9.57 -8.81
C LEU A 82 -21.03 -10.86 -9.54
N PRO A 83 -20.14 -11.71 -10.07
CA PRO A 83 -20.51 -13.02 -10.60
C PRO A 83 -21.17 -13.94 -9.57
N PHE A 84 -20.78 -13.86 -8.30
CA PHE A 84 -21.34 -14.70 -7.24
C PHE A 84 -22.78 -14.30 -6.93
N ALA A 85 -23.03 -13.00 -6.75
CA ALA A 85 -24.37 -12.45 -6.62
C ALA A 85 -25.23 -12.75 -7.86
N THR A 86 -24.65 -12.69 -9.06
CA THR A 86 -25.37 -13.04 -10.30
C THR A 86 -25.80 -14.50 -10.29
N ALA A 87 -24.91 -15.43 -9.93
CA ALA A 87 -25.23 -16.85 -9.84
C ALA A 87 -26.26 -17.15 -8.74
N MET A 88 -26.15 -16.51 -7.57
CA MET A 88 -27.14 -16.61 -6.50
C MET A 88 -28.51 -16.11 -6.96
N SER A 89 -28.57 -14.95 -7.61
CA SER A 89 -29.80 -14.38 -8.17
C SER A 89 -30.48 -15.32 -9.17
N LEU A 90 -29.71 -15.87 -10.11
CA LEU A 90 -30.23 -16.84 -11.09
C LEU A 90 -30.76 -18.12 -10.42
N SER A 91 -30.10 -18.59 -9.35
CA SER A 91 -30.51 -19.82 -8.66
C SER A 91 -31.74 -19.66 -7.76
N THR A 92 -31.98 -18.46 -7.24
CA THR A 92 -33.05 -18.18 -6.26
C THR A 92 -34.25 -17.46 -6.86
N GLY A 93 -34.08 -16.83 -8.03
CA GLY A 93 -35.06 -15.91 -8.59
C GLY A 93 -35.13 -14.55 -7.87
N VAL A 94 -34.26 -14.30 -6.89
CA VAL A 94 -34.22 -13.02 -6.16
C VAL A 94 -33.48 -11.96 -7.00
N PRO A 95 -34.04 -10.74 -7.18
CA PRO A 95 -33.41 -9.68 -7.96
C PRO A 95 -32.02 -9.26 -7.46
N MET A 96 -31.16 -8.84 -8.40
CA MET A 96 -29.83 -8.31 -8.11
C MET A 96 -29.76 -6.79 -8.36
N LEU A 97 -29.13 -6.08 -7.44
CA LEU A 97 -28.63 -4.72 -7.57
C LEU A 97 -27.12 -4.75 -7.85
N MET A 98 -26.62 -3.71 -8.50
CA MET A 98 -25.18 -3.58 -8.78
C MET A 98 -24.66 -2.22 -8.36
N ARG A 99 -23.73 -2.20 -7.40
CA ARG A 99 -22.98 -0.98 -7.07
C ARG A 99 -21.93 -0.71 -8.15
N ARG A 100 -21.83 0.55 -8.56
CA ARG A 100 -20.74 1.04 -9.41
C ARG A 100 -19.62 1.61 -8.54
N LYS A 101 -18.38 1.18 -8.79
CA LYS A 101 -17.22 1.65 -8.04
C LYS A 101 -16.76 3.02 -8.53
N GLU A 102 -16.75 3.25 -9.85
CA GLU A 102 -16.44 4.54 -10.45
C GLU A 102 -17.73 5.33 -10.77
N VAL A 103 -17.91 6.46 -10.09
CA VAL A 103 -18.96 7.42 -10.44
C VAL A 103 -18.44 8.26 -11.61
N LYS A 104 -19.02 8.06 -12.80
CA LYS A 104 -18.67 8.87 -13.99
C LYS A 104 -19.11 10.33 -13.78
N ALA A 105 -18.34 11.29 -14.30
CA ALA A 105 -18.62 12.72 -14.21
C ALA A 105 -19.90 13.18 -14.96
N TYR A 106 -20.49 12.30 -15.78
CA TYR A 106 -21.62 12.57 -16.68
C TYR A 106 -22.69 11.46 -16.59
N GLY A 107 -23.97 11.83 -16.69
CA GLY A 107 -25.13 10.93 -16.57
C GLY A 107 -25.91 11.08 -15.26
N THR A 108 -26.77 10.10 -14.93
CA THR A 108 -27.70 10.13 -13.77
C THR A 108 -27.03 10.09 -12.39
N LYS A 109 -25.68 10.04 -12.32
CA LYS A 109 -24.86 9.97 -11.08
C LYS A 109 -25.26 8.85 -10.09
N LYS A 110 -26.06 7.86 -10.51
CA LYS A 110 -26.52 6.76 -9.66
C LYS A 110 -25.34 5.86 -9.30
N SER A 111 -25.14 5.64 -8.00
CA SER A 111 -24.12 4.73 -7.45
C SER A 111 -24.57 3.26 -7.45
N ILE A 112 -25.88 3.01 -7.56
CA ILE A 112 -26.51 1.68 -7.59
C ILE A 112 -27.37 1.57 -8.86
N GLU A 113 -27.16 0.48 -9.60
CA GLU A 113 -27.98 0.07 -10.75
C GLU A 113 -28.97 -1.03 -10.31
N GLY A 114 -30.15 -1.06 -10.93
CA GLY A 114 -31.22 -2.00 -10.62
C GLY A 114 -32.50 -1.33 -10.09
N ALA A 115 -33.54 -2.13 -9.86
CA ALA A 115 -34.83 -1.65 -9.36
C ALA A 115 -34.79 -1.52 -7.83
N ILE A 116 -34.37 -0.37 -7.34
CA ILE A 116 -34.29 -0.08 -5.90
C ILE A 116 -35.69 0.17 -5.35
N LYS A 117 -36.02 -0.49 -4.26
CA LYS A 117 -37.24 -0.28 -3.49
C LYS A 117 -36.86 0.25 -2.10
N PRO A 118 -37.08 1.54 -1.81
CA PRO A 118 -36.89 2.08 -0.46
C PRO A 118 -37.66 1.27 0.58
N GLY A 119 -37.04 1.01 1.73
CA GLY A 119 -37.52 0.10 2.77
C GLY A 119 -37.30 -1.39 2.48
N GLY A 120 -36.89 -1.77 1.27
CA GLY A 120 -36.59 -3.15 0.91
C GLY A 120 -35.28 -3.64 1.53
N THR A 121 -35.28 -4.89 1.97
CA THR A 121 -34.10 -5.54 2.55
C THR A 121 -33.16 -6.06 1.47
N VAL A 122 -31.88 -5.71 1.54
CA VAL A 122 -30.85 -6.10 0.56
C VAL A 122 -29.77 -6.92 1.25
N LEU A 123 -29.52 -8.13 0.75
CA LEU A 123 -28.38 -8.96 1.14
C LEU A 123 -27.12 -8.48 0.40
N VAL A 124 -26.05 -8.15 1.12
CA VAL A 124 -24.75 -7.91 0.48
C VAL A 124 -24.03 -9.23 0.26
N VAL A 125 -23.37 -9.40 -0.88
CA VAL A 125 -22.58 -10.59 -1.22
C VAL A 125 -21.14 -10.19 -1.43
N GLU A 126 -20.21 -10.87 -0.77
CA GLU A 126 -18.77 -10.60 -0.80
C GLU A 126 -17.97 -11.89 -1.08
N ASP A 127 -16.82 -11.76 -1.75
CA ASP A 127 -15.95 -12.89 -2.05
C ASP A 127 -15.07 -13.24 -0.85
N LEU A 128 -14.34 -12.26 -0.31
CA LEU A 128 -13.43 -12.46 0.81
C LEU A 128 -13.38 -11.23 1.70
N VAL A 129 -13.62 -11.42 3.01
CA VAL A 129 -13.59 -10.34 3.98
C VAL A 129 -12.31 -10.38 4.83
N THR A 130 -11.74 -9.20 5.09
CA THR A 130 -10.57 -9.02 5.98
C THR A 130 -10.89 -8.06 7.12
N SER A 131 -11.18 -6.79 6.78
CA SER A 131 -11.53 -5.73 7.72
C SER A 131 -13.01 -5.32 7.66
N GLY A 132 -13.73 -5.70 6.61
CA GLY A 132 -15.11 -5.26 6.37
C GLY A 132 -15.24 -3.91 5.64
N GLY A 133 -14.14 -3.23 5.31
CA GLY A 133 -14.20 -1.92 4.64
C GLY A 133 -14.96 -1.93 3.30
N SER A 134 -14.63 -2.87 2.40
CA SER A 134 -15.29 -3.01 1.08
C SER A 134 -16.80 -3.29 1.18
N VAL A 135 -17.20 -4.05 2.21
CA VAL A 135 -18.60 -4.33 2.53
C VAL A 135 -19.29 -3.03 2.90
N MET A 136 -18.73 -2.24 3.84
CA MET A 136 -19.32 -0.97 4.27
C MET A 136 -19.41 0.08 3.16
N GLU A 137 -18.42 0.13 2.27
CA GLU A 137 -18.48 0.98 1.07
C GLU A 137 -19.66 0.62 0.16
N THR A 138 -20.21 -0.60 0.26
CA THR A 138 -21.38 -1.07 -0.50
C THR A 138 -22.67 -0.92 0.30
N VAL A 139 -22.63 -1.20 1.60
CA VAL A 139 -23.75 -1.06 2.53
C VAL A 139 -24.21 0.41 2.60
N GLN A 140 -23.29 1.36 2.73
CA GLN A 140 -23.64 2.76 2.95
C GLN A 140 -24.45 3.36 1.79
N PRO A 141 -24.03 3.23 0.50
CA PRO A 141 -24.83 3.72 -0.62
C PRO A 141 -26.20 3.07 -0.75
N LEU A 142 -26.37 1.80 -0.36
CA LEU A 142 -27.68 1.14 -0.34
C LEU A 142 -28.57 1.74 0.75
N ARG A 143 -28.03 1.95 1.96
CA ARG A 143 -28.73 2.61 3.06
C ARG A 143 -29.10 4.06 2.71
N ASP A 144 -28.23 4.79 2.01
CA ASP A 144 -28.48 6.15 1.53
C ASP A 144 -29.65 6.22 0.52
N GLN A 145 -29.92 5.12 -0.20
CA GLN A 145 -31.09 4.97 -1.08
C GLN A 145 -32.34 4.45 -0.34
N GLY A 146 -32.27 4.34 0.99
CA GLY A 146 -33.36 3.92 1.85
C GLY A 146 -33.53 2.40 1.97
N CYS A 147 -32.59 1.58 1.50
CA CYS A 147 -32.64 0.13 1.70
C CYS A 147 -32.26 -0.27 3.12
N VAL A 148 -32.80 -1.40 3.59
CA VAL A 148 -32.39 -2.04 4.84
C VAL A 148 -31.29 -3.04 4.53
N VAL A 149 -30.13 -2.90 5.16
CA VAL A 149 -28.98 -3.80 4.97
C VAL A 149 -28.47 -4.24 6.33
N THR A 150 -28.78 -5.48 6.69
CA THR A 150 -28.48 -6.08 8.00
C THR A 150 -27.53 -7.27 7.91
N ASP A 151 -27.34 -7.83 6.71
CA ASP A 151 -26.66 -9.11 6.53
C ASP A 151 -25.73 -9.07 5.31
N VAL A 152 -24.57 -9.72 5.44
CA VAL A 152 -23.64 -9.98 4.35
C VAL A 152 -23.30 -11.47 4.28
N ALA A 153 -23.44 -12.07 3.10
CA ALA A 153 -22.94 -13.40 2.79
C ALA A 153 -21.51 -13.28 2.26
N VAL A 154 -20.56 -14.00 2.85
CA VAL A 154 -19.14 -13.96 2.47
C VAL A 154 -18.65 -15.36 2.17
N LEU A 155 -17.94 -15.56 1.05
CA LEU A 155 -17.42 -16.89 0.74
C LEU A 155 -16.30 -17.27 1.73
N LEU A 156 -15.33 -16.37 1.93
CA LEU A 156 -14.18 -16.60 2.80
C LEU A 156 -14.00 -15.47 3.83
N ASP A 157 -13.97 -15.80 5.12
CA ASP A 157 -13.49 -14.90 6.17
C ASP A 157 -12.01 -15.15 6.45
N ARG A 158 -11.17 -14.12 6.30
CA ARG A 158 -9.75 -14.18 6.71
C ARG A 158 -9.55 -14.28 8.22
N GLN A 159 -10.60 -14.09 9.02
CA GLN A 159 -10.60 -14.13 10.48
C GLN A 159 -9.66 -13.07 11.07
N GLN A 160 -9.71 -11.87 10.49
CA GLN A 160 -8.87 -10.71 10.87
C GLN A 160 -9.69 -9.54 11.44
N GLY A 161 -10.89 -9.79 11.99
CA GLY A 161 -11.67 -8.79 12.74
C GLY A 161 -12.87 -8.19 12.00
N ALA A 162 -13.14 -8.58 10.74
CA ALA A 162 -14.29 -8.12 9.98
C ALA A 162 -15.64 -8.37 10.68
N VAL A 163 -15.84 -9.57 11.24
CA VAL A 163 -17.10 -9.99 11.88
C VAL A 163 -17.51 -9.02 12.99
N ALA A 164 -16.60 -8.75 13.93
CA ALA A 164 -16.87 -7.85 15.05
C ALA A 164 -17.09 -6.40 14.59
N ARG A 165 -16.32 -5.93 13.61
CA ARG A 165 -16.41 -4.56 13.10
C ARG A 165 -17.73 -4.31 12.36
N LEU A 166 -18.12 -5.22 11.46
CA LEU A 166 -19.36 -5.11 10.71
C LEU A 166 -20.58 -5.23 11.65
N ALA A 167 -20.51 -6.08 12.67
CA ALA A 167 -21.57 -6.18 13.67
C ALA A 167 -21.78 -4.86 14.44
N ALA A 168 -20.70 -4.12 14.73
CA ALA A 168 -20.79 -2.79 15.36
C ALA A 168 -21.50 -1.76 14.47
N ASP A 169 -21.46 -1.93 13.14
CA ASP A 169 -22.17 -1.12 12.15
C ASP A 169 -23.56 -1.69 11.77
N GLY A 170 -24.06 -2.66 12.56
CA GLY A 170 -25.36 -3.30 12.39
C GLY A 170 -25.45 -4.24 11.19
N VAL A 171 -24.33 -4.84 10.77
CA VAL A 171 -24.27 -5.81 9.66
C VAL A 171 -23.72 -7.14 10.17
N ALA A 172 -24.55 -8.18 10.18
CA ALA A 172 -24.17 -9.54 10.52
C ALA A 172 -23.41 -10.21 9.37
N VAL A 173 -22.29 -10.86 9.68
CA VAL A 173 -21.46 -11.58 8.70
C VAL A 173 -21.78 -13.07 8.72
N HIS A 174 -22.18 -13.61 7.57
CA HIS A 174 -22.43 -15.03 7.34
C HIS A 174 -21.34 -15.57 6.42
N ALA A 175 -20.25 -16.07 7.01
CA ALA A 175 -19.13 -16.61 6.26
C ALA A 175 -19.34 -18.10 5.97
N ALA A 176 -19.19 -18.52 4.71
CA ALA A 176 -19.25 -19.93 4.34
C ALA A 176 -18.05 -20.71 4.90
N LEU A 177 -16.86 -20.11 4.88
CA LEU A 177 -15.62 -20.71 5.39
C LEU A 177 -14.73 -19.65 6.04
N GLY A 178 -14.11 -20.01 7.16
CA GLY A 178 -12.93 -19.33 7.67
C GLY A 178 -11.65 -19.81 6.97
N VAL A 179 -10.66 -18.95 6.80
CA VAL A 179 -9.35 -19.36 6.25
C VAL A 179 -8.69 -20.45 7.11
N GLY A 180 -8.92 -20.47 8.42
CA GLY A 180 -8.50 -21.59 9.27
C GLY A 180 -9.03 -22.95 8.78
N GLN A 181 -10.32 -23.02 8.44
CA GLN A 181 -10.95 -24.24 7.93
C GLN A 181 -10.42 -24.63 6.55
N VAL A 182 -10.13 -23.63 5.70
CA VAL A 182 -9.50 -23.85 4.39
C VAL A 182 -8.13 -24.53 4.56
N LEU A 183 -7.30 -24.03 5.48
CA LEU A 183 -5.98 -24.60 5.76
C LEU A 183 -6.08 -26.03 6.29
N ASP A 184 -7.04 -26.32 7.18
CA ASP A 184 -7.22 -27.67 7.72
C ASP A 184 -7.56 -28.69 6.62
N VAL A 185 -8.43 -28.31 5.68
CA VAL A 185 -8.75 -29.17 4.53
C VAL A 185 -7.52 -29.39 3.64
N LEU A 186 -6.76 -28.34 3.34
CA LEU A 186 -5.60 -28.44 2.46
C LEU A 186 -4.46 -29.27 3.09
N VAL A 187 -4.27 -29.18 4.41
CA VAL A 187 -3.31 -30.01 5.15
C VAL A 187 -3.77 -31.47 5.14
N ALA A 188 -5.04 -31.74 5.43
CA ALA A 188 -5.58 -33.10 5.44
C ALA A 188 -5.51 -33.79 4.06
N GLU A 189 -5.51 -33.01 2.99
CA GLU A 189 -5.41 -33.47 1.60
C GLU A 189 -3.98 -33.37 1.02
N ALA A 190 -2.98 -33.09 1.87
CA ALA A 190 -1.58 -32.95 1.48
C ALA A 190 -1.34 -31.94 0.32
N LYS A 191 -2.22 -30.94 0.19
CA LYS A 191 -2.11 -29.83 -0.77
C LYS A 191 -1.25 -28.68 -0.25
N VAL A 192 -1.00 -28.63 1.07
CA VAL A 192 -0.09 -27.69 1.72
C VAL A 192 0.66 -28.38 2.84
N ASP A 193 1.94 -28.03 3.03
CA ASP A 193 2.73 -28.54 4.14
C ASP A 193 2.17 -28.03 5.49
N PRO A 194 2.06 -28.88 6.53
CA PRO A 194 1.60 -28.46 7.85
C PRO A 194 2.37 -27.26 8.44
N ALA A 195 3.68 -27.14 8.17
CA ALA A 195 4.49 -26.02 8.61
C ALA A 195 4.10 -24.72 7.91
N VAL A 196 3.88 -24.76 6.58
CA VAL A 196 3.39 -23.60 5.81
C VAL A 196 2.02 -23.17 6.32
N ALA A 197 1.12 -24.11 6.62
CA ALA A 197 -0.17 -23.79 7.20
C ALA A 197 -0.05 -23.15 8.60
N ALA A 198 0.89 -23.61 9.43
CA ALA A 198 1.17 -23.02 10.73
C ALA A 198 1.70 -21.58 10.60
N ASP A 199 2.60 -21.32 9.65
CA ASP A 199 3.12 -19.98 9.36
C ASP A 199 2.00 -19.01 8.93
N VAL A 200 1.09 -19.48 8.07
CA VAL A 200 -0.09 -18.69 7.67
C VAL A 200 -0.97 -18.38 8.89
N ARG A 201 -1.22 -19.34 9.78
CA ARG A 201 -2.02 -19.11 10.99
C ARG A 201 -1.35 -18.09 11.92
N ALA A 202 -0.05 -18.20 12.13
CA ALA A 202 0.72 -17.25 12.91
C ALA A 202 0.63 -15.84 12.33
N PHE A 203 0.76 -15.72 11.00
CA PHE A 203 0.57 -14.48 10.28
C PHE A 203 -0.82 -13.87 10.49
N LEU A 204 -1.89 -14.66 10.32
CA LEU A 204 -3.27 -14.15 10.48
C LEU A 204 -3.53 -13.69 11.92
N ALA A 205 -3.02 -14.42 12.92
CA ALA A 205 -3.15 -14.05 14.33
C ALA A 205 -2.41 -12.74 14.66
N ALA A 206 -1.24 -12.52 14.06
CA ALA A 206 -0.42 -11.31 14.25
C ALA A 206 -0.98 -10.05 13.56
N ASN A 207 -1.86 -10.21 12.57
CA ASN A 207 -2.31 -9.13 11.70
C ASN A 207 -3.81 -8.85 11.84
N GLN A 208 -4.34 -8.75 13.06
CA GLN A 208 -5.75 -8.43 13.29
C GLN A 208 -6.05 -6.95 12.97
N VAL A 209 -7.26 -6.66 12.51
CA VAL A 209 -7.70 -5.29 12.21
C VAL A 209 -7.88 -4.54 13.53
N GLY A 210 -7.20 -3.39 13.66
CA GLY A 210 -7.20 -2.58 14.88
C GLY A 210 -6.08 -2.90 15.86
N THR A 211 -5.34 -4.00 15.65
CA THR A 211 -4.02 -4.18 16.27
C THR A 211 -2.97 -3.56 15.35
N ALA A 212 -2.04 -2.77 15.90
CA ALA A 212 -0.81 -2.43 15.17
C ALA A 212 -0.19 -3.74 14.66
N PRO A 213 0.26 -3.84 13.39
CA PRO A 213 0.75 -5.10 12.86
C PRO A 213 1.83 -5.65 13.78
N ALA A 214 1.59 -6.82 14.37
CA ALA A 214 2.63 -7.48 15.13
C ALA A 214 3.71 -7.88 14.13
N ALA A 215 4.92 -7.40 14.37
CA ALA A 215 6.10 -7.72 13.57
C ALA A 215 6.29 -9.24 13.54
N THR A 216 5.83 -9.90 12.48
CA THR A 216 6.19 -11.30 12.23
C THR A 216 7.55 -11.32 11.57
N ALA A 217 8.49 -11.90 12.32
CA ALA A 217 9.89 -12.05 11.99
C ALA A 217 10.11 -12.75 10.64
N ALA A 218 10.95 -12.14 9.80
CA ALA A 218 11.75 -12.84 8.80
C ALA A 218 12.58 -13.96 9.49
N PRO A 219 12.99 -15.03 8.78
CA PRO A 219 13.74 -16.13 9.37
C PRO A 219 14.92 -15.59 10.17
N ALA A 220 15.09 -16.13 11.38
CA ALA A 220 15.96 -15.62 12.43
C ALA A 220 17.31 -15.15 11.88
N ALA A 221 17.47 -13.82 11.80
CA ALA A 221 18.79 -13.22 11.87
C ALA A 221 19.41 -13.63 13.22
N PRO A 222 20.71 -13.98 13.26
CA PRO A 222 21.35 -14.44 14.47
C PRO A 222 21.17 -13.40 15.57
N ALA A 223 20.87 -13.87 16.78
CA ALA A 223 20.61 -13.03 17.95
C ALA A 223 21.61 -11.87 18.02
N ALA A 224 21.11 -10.64 17.95
CA ALA A 224 21.91 -9.47 18.25
C ALA A 224 22.41 -9.62 19.71
N PRO A 225 23.71 -9.42 19.96
CA PRO A 225 24.20 -9.42 21.32
C PRO A 225 23.48 -8.34 22.10
N ALA A 226 22.94 -8.72 23.26
CA ALA A 226 22.69 -7.77 24.33
C ALA A 226 23.99 -7.01 24.60
N GLU A 227 23.90 -5.69 24.79
CA GLU A 227 24.98 -4.70 24.87
C GLU A 227 25.36 -3.98 23.56
N ALA A 228 24.40 -3.26 22.95
CA ALA A 228 24.69 -2.04 22.20
C ALA A 228 23.51 -1.03 22.20
N ALA A 229 22.64 -1.09 23.22
CA ALA A 229 21.61 -0.08 23.44
C ALA A 229 22.19 1.12 24.21
N ALA A 230 23.16 1.81 23.60
CA ALA A 230 23.67 3.11 24.03
C ALA A 230 24.60 3.72 22.95
N SER A 231 24.08 4.12 21.77
CA SER A 231 24.71 5.14 20.88
C SER A 231 24.06 5.18 19.48
N ALA A 232 22.86 5.77 19.33
CA ALA A 232 22.36 6.11 17.99
C ALA A 232 21.51 7.40 17.96
N ALA A 233 21.64 8.26 18.98
CA ALA A 233 20.88 9.50 19.11
C ALA A 233 21.78 10.73 19.31
N ALA A 234 22.99 10.72 18.77
CA ALA A 234 23.82 11.92 18.72
C ALA A 234 24.09 12.26 17.26
N ALA A 235 23.79 13.49 16.86
CA ALA A 235 24.38 14.11 15.67
C ALA A 235 25.87 13.80 15.70
N THR A 236 26.34 13.02 14.73
CA THR A 236 27.76 12.67 14.67
C THR A 236 28.53 13.91 14.24
N THR A 237 29.71 14.09 14.82
CA THR A 237 30.64 15.18 14.48
C THR A 237 30.74 15.31 12.96
N PRO A 238 30.73 16.53 12.40
CA PRO A 238 30.86 16.74 10.96
C PRO A 238 32.05 15.96 10.41
N THR A 239 31.79 15.18 9.36
CA THR A 239 32.82 14.35 8.74
C THR A 239 33.89 15.20 8.10
N ALA A 240 35.16 14.83 8.35
CA ALA A 240 36.31 15.44 7.69
C ALA A 240 36.57 14.86 6.30
N LYS A 241 35.85 13.80 5.90
CA LYS A 241 36.01 13.18 4.59
C LYS A 241 35.48 14.08 3.48
N THR A 242 36.17 14.09 2.34
CA THR A 242 35.71 14.78 1.14
C THR A 242 34.44 14.11 0.59
N TYR A 243 33.67 14.82 -0.25
CA TYR A 243 32.50 14.21 -0.88
C TYR A 243 32.88 12.99 -1.73
N THR A 244 33.99 13.04 -2.46
CA THR A 244 34.49 11.90 -3.25
C THR A 244 34.84 10.69 -2.39
N ASP A 245 35.52 10.87 -1.26
CA ASP A 245 35.84 9.76 -0.34
C ASP A 245 34.58 9.13 0.24
N ARG A 246 33.56 9.95 0.54
CA ARG A 246 32.27 9.46 1.01
C ARG A 246 31.52 8.69 -0.06
N ALA A 247 31.57 9.14 -1.32
CA ALA A 247 30.86 8.52 -2.44
C ALA A 247 31.24 7.04 -2.66
N ALA A 248 32.46 6.63 -2.29
CA ALA A 248 32.91 5.25 -2.37
C ALA A 248 32.16 4.30 -1.40
N GLY A 249 31.61 4.82 -0.31
CA GLY A 249 30.89 4.05 0.71
C GLY A 249 29.37 4.12 0.62
N VAL A 250 28.80 4.80 -0.39
CA VAL A 250 27.35 4.95 -0.55
C VAL A 250 26.80 3.83 -1.44
N ALA A 251 25.90 3.01 -0.90
CA ALA A 251 25.27 1.92 -1.64
C ALA A 251 24.28 2.41 -2.72
N ASN A 252 23.52 3.48 -2.43
CA ASN A 252 22.60 4.07 -3.39
C ASN A 252 23.35 4.82 -4.53
N PRO A 253 23.10 4.47 -5.80
CA PRO A 253 23.84 5.04 -6.93
C PRO A 253 23.58 6.54 -7.14
N VAL A 254 22.38 7.04 -6.80
CA VAL A 254 22.03 8.46 -6.90
C VAL A 254 22.78 9.26 -5.83
N GLY A 255 22.83 8.77 -4.59
CA GLY A 255 23.61 9.38 -3.52
C GLY A 255 25.11 9.44 -3.82
N ALA A 256 25.67 8.35 -4.36
CA ALA A 256 27.06 8.33 -4.81
C ALA A 256 27.32 9.32 -5.95
N LYS A 257 26.39 9.43 -6.92
CA LYS A 257 26.46 10.41 -8.01
C LYS A 257 26.43 11.85 -7.48
N LEU A 258 25.52 12.15 -6.54
CA LEU A 258 25.42 13.48 -5.93
C LEU A 258 26.72 13.90 -5.27
N LEU A 259 27.32 13.05 -4.46
CA LEU A 259 28.57 13.37 -3.75
C LEU A 259 29.72 13.64 -4.73
N ARG A 260 29.87 12.82 -5.77
CA ARG A 260 30.88 13.07 -6.81
C ARG A 260 30.64 14.40 -7.52
N LEU A 261 29.38 14.67 -7.86
CA LEU A 261 28.99 15.91 -8.51
C LEU A 261 29.32 17.14 -7.65
N MET A 262 29.03 17.08 -6.36
CA MET A 262 29.31 18.18 -5.44
C MET A 262 30.81 18.50 -5.38
N ASP A 263 31.67 17.47 -5.42
CA ASP A 263 33.12 17.66 -5.46
C ASP A 263 33.59 18.22 -6.81
N THR A 264 33.12 17.64 -7.93
CA THR A 264 33.50 18.07 -9.28
C THR A 264 33.08 19.51 -9.56
N LYS A 265 31.84 19.89 -9.24
CA LYS A 265 31.30 21.23 -9.46
C LYS A 265 31.62 22.21 -8.34
N ARG A 266 32.28 21.77 -7.26
CA ARG A 266 32.58 22.57 -6.07
C ARG A 266 31.33 23.29 -5.51
N THR A 267 30.20 22.59 -5.50
CA THR A 267 28.92 23.13 -5.03
C THR A 267 28.18 22.09 -4.21
N ASN A 268 27.66 22.50 -3.07
CA ASN A 268 26.72 21.74 -2.25
C ASN A 268 25.33 22.39 -2.25
N LEU A 269 25.11 23.34 -3.16
CA LEU A 269 23.88 24.11 -3.25
C LEU A 269 22.77 23.28 -3.89
N SER A 270 21.62 23.27 -3.23
CA SER A 270 20.33 22.84 -3.79
C SER A 270 19.44 24.06 -3.95
N VAL A 271 19.03 24.40 -5.16
CA VAL A 271 18.09 25.50 -5.40
C VAL A 271 16.65 25.01 -5.34
N ALA A 272 15.81 25.68 -4.54
CA ALA A 272 14.37 25.49 -4.55
C ALA A 272 13.74 26.32 -5.68
N ALA A 273 13.34 25.65 -6.77
CA ALA A 273 12.68 26.27 -7.91
C ALA A 273 11.17 26.40 -7.66
N ASP A 274 10.78 27.15 -6.65
CA ASP A 274 9.39 27.33 -6.23
C ASP A 274 8.69 28.40 -7.11
N VAL A 275 8.52 28.06 -8.39
CA VAL A 275 7.81 28.85 -9.41
C VAL A 275 6.58 28.11 -9.92
N THR A 276 5.62 28.82 -10.52
CA THR A 276 4.29 28.25 -10.83
C THR A 276 4.06 27.93 -12.30
N THR A 277 5.04 28.18 -13.17
CA THR A 277 4.94 27.92 -14.62
C THR A 277 6.14 27.15 -15.16
N ALA A 278 5.91 26.32 -16.17
CA ALA A 278 6.95 25.53 -16.82
C ALA A 278 8.03 26.42 -17.45
N ALA A 279 7.64 27.54 -18.06
CA ALA A 279 8.57 28.48 -18.67
C ALA A 279 9.50 29.17 -17.65
N GLU A 280 9.01 29.49 -16.45
CA GLU A 280 9.85 30.00 -15.37
C GLU A 280 10.77 28.93 -14.80
N LEU A 281 10.25 27.71 -14.61
CA LEU A 281 11.02 26.58 -14.10
C LEU A 281 12.23 26.29 -15.01
N LEU A 282 12.00 26.16 -16.31
CA LEU A 282 13.05 25.84 -17.28
C LEU A 282 14.07 26.98 -17.42
N ARG A 283 13.62 28.24 -17.41
CA ARG A 283 14.54 29.41 -17.43
C ARG A 283 15.40 29.46 -16.18
N LEU A 284 14.82 29.23 -15.00
CA LEU A 284 15.57 29.18 -13.74
C LEU A 284 16.56 28.02 -13.75
N ALA A 285 16.14 26.83 -14.18
CA ALA A 285 16.99 25.65 -14.28
C ALA A 285 18.19 25.87 -15.20
N ALA A 286 18.00 26.48 -16.37
CA ALA A 286 19.10 26.85 -17.26
C ALA A 286 20.05 27.87 -16.63
N ALA A 287 19.52 28.87 -15.92
CA ALA A 287 20.34 29.90 -15.31
C ALA A 287 21.17 29.40 -14.11
N VAL A 288 20.60 28.54 -13.25
CA VAL A 288 21.29 28.06 -12.04
C VAL A 288 22.02 26.75 -12.25
N GLY A 289 21.66 25.98 -13.28
CA GLY A 289 22.16 24.63 -13.55
C GLY A 289 23.68 24.50 -13.40
N PRO A 290 24.51 25.36 -14.02
CA PRO A 290 25.98 25.28 -13.90
C PRO A 290 26.52 25.42 -12.48
N HIS A 291 25.75 25.99 -11.54
CA HIS A 291 26.19 26.38 -10.20
C HIS A 291 25.61 25.51 -9.07
N VAL A 292 24.70 24.60 -9.37
CA VAL A 292 23.99 23.78 -8.35
C VAL A 292 24.32 22.29 -8.48
N ALA A 293 24.24 21.58 -7.36
CA ALA A 293 24.28 20.12 -7.35
C ALA A 293 22.88 19.52 -7.53
N VAL A 294 21.86 20.21 -6.99
CA VAL A 294 20.47 19.77 -7.02
C VAL A 294 19.57 20.95 -7.40
N LEU A 295 18.56 20.67 -8.22
CA LEU A 295 17.42 21.56 -8.43
C LEU A 295 16.17 20.88 -7.90
N LYS A 296 15.58 21.48 -6.86
CA LYS A 296 14.38 21.01 -6.19
C LYS A 296 13.14 21.61 -6.86
N THR A 297 12.13 20.79 -7.08
CA THR A 297 10.86 21.13 -7.72
C THR A 297 9.69 20.82 -6.79
N HIS A 298 8.56 21.47 -7.08
CA HIS A 298 7.22 21.07 -6.65
C HIS A 298 6.36 21.00 -7.91
N ALA A 299 6.43 19.88 -8.64
CA ALA A 299 5.74 19.74 -9.93
C ALA A 299 4.22 19.99 -9.81
N ASP A 300 3.63 19.68 -8.66
CA ASP A 300 2.23 19.92 -8.35
C ASP A 300 1.83 21.39 -8.19
N THR A 301 2.80 22.30 -8.08
CA THR A 301 2.58 23.76 -8.05
C THR A 301 2.76 24.41 -9.43
N VAL A 302 3.26 23.67 -10.42
CA VAL A 302 3.44 24.14 -11.80
C VAL A 302 2.14 23.92 -12.56
N THR A 303 1.43 25.01 -12.84
CA THR A 303 0.05 24.99 -13.35
C THR A 303 -0.11 24.41 -14.76
N ASP A 304 0.95 24.44 -15.55
CA ASP A 304 1.03 23.99 -16.94
C ASP A 304 2.02 22.83 -17.12
N TRP A 305 2.20 22.00 -16.08
CA TRP A 305 3.09 20.83 -16.13
C TRP A 305 2.65 19.82 -17.21
N THR A 306 3.62 19.40 -18.02
CA THR A 306 3.45 18.38 -19.07
C THR A 306 4.63 17.41 -19.08
N ASP A 307 4.52 16.34 -19.86
CA ASP A 307 5.63 15.41 -20.08
C ASP A 307 6.79 16.10 -20.80
N GLU A 308 6.50 17.05 -21.67
CA GLU A 308 7.48 17.89 -22.35
C GLU A 308 8.24 18.77 -21.34
N THR A 309 7.57 19.28 -20.31
CA THR A 309 8.23 20.00 -19.21
C THR A 309 9.22 19.10 -18.48
N ALA A 310 8.80 17.88 -18.12
CA ALA A 310 9.66 16.90 -17.45
C ALA A 310 10.88 16.52 -18.31
N ALA A 311 10.66 16.29 -19.61
CA ALA A 311 11.72 15.96 -20.56
C ALA A 311 12.70 17.13 -20.75
N ALA A 312 12.21 18.36 -20.89
CA ALA A 312 13.05 19.54 -21.02
C ALA A 312 13.88 19.80 -19.76
N LEU A 313 13.30 19.61 -18.57
CA LEU A 313 14.03 19.73 -17.31
C LEU A 313 15.14 18.69 -17.20
N ARG A 314 14.87 17.45 -17.65
CA ARG A 314 15.88 16.39 -17.72
C ARG A 314 17.04 16.74 -18.64
N LEU A 315 16.75 17.30 -19.82
CA LEU A 315 17.80 17.74 -20.76
C LEU A 315 18.72 18.78 -20.11
N LEU A 316 18.17 19.77 -19.41
CA LEU A 316 18.96 20.76 -18.68
C LEU A 316 19.77 20.14 -17.54
N ALA A 317 19.21 19.15 -16.83
CA ALA A 317 19.89 18.43 -15.77
C ALA A 317 21.09 17.62 -16.28
N ASP A 318 20.96 17.03 -17.47
CA ASP A 318 22.06 16.33 -18.14
C ASP A 318 23.10 17.31 -18.72
N GLU A 319 22.66 18.40 -19.33
CA GLU A 319 23.53 19.43 -19.93
C GLU A 319 24.40 20.14 -18.88
N HIS A 320 23.81 20.52 -17.74
CA HIS A 320 24.50 21.28 -16.70
C HIS A 320 24.95 20.42 -15.52
N GLU A 321 24.80 19.10 -15.61
CA GLU A 321 25.15 18.13 -14.58
C GLU A 321 24.59 18.54 -13.21
N PHE A 322 23.27 18.44 -13.03
CA PHE A 322 22.63 18.52 -11.70
C PHE A 322 21.59 17.42 -11.53
N LEU A 323 21.22 17.12 -10.29
CA LEU A 323 20.14 16.18 -10.00
C LEU A 323 18.81 16.91 -9.84
N VAL A 324 17.74 16.30 -10.34
CA VAL A 324 16.38 16.81 -10.17
C VAL A 324 15.76 16.17 -8.93
N PHE A 325 15.36 16.99 -7.97
CA PHE A 325 14.69 16.57 -6.75
C PHE A 325 13.23 17.01 -6.76
N GLU A 326 12.30 16.06 -6.83
CA GLU A 326 10.88 16.35 -6.62
C GLU A 326 10.56 16.28 -5.12
N ASP A 327 10.32 17.44 -4.51
CA ASP A 327 10.05 17.59 -3.07
C ASP A 327 8.59 17.29 -2.74
N ARG A 328 8.15 16.08 -3.11
CA ARG A 328 6.75 15.67 -3.04
C ARG A 328 6.26 15.42 -1.61
N LYS A 329 7.17 15.12 -0.68
CA LYS A 329 6.90 14.72 0.71
C LYS A 329 5.86 13.62 0.80
N PHE A 330 6.12 12.48 0.16
CA PHE A 330 5.20 11.33 0.25
C PHE A 330 4.93 10.96 1.72
N ALA A 331 3.66 10.77 2.07
CA ALA A 331 3.24 10.56 3.47
C ALA A 331 2.01 9.65 3.58
N ASP A 332 1.81 8.77 2.62
CA ASP A 332 0.69 7.83 2.57
C ASP A 332 1.20 6.39 2.74
N ILE A 333 0.29 5.42 2.80
CA ILE A 333 0.64 4.00 2.84
C ILE A 333 1.26 3.58 1.50
N GLY A 334 2.15 2.59 1.54
CA GLY A 334 3.00 2.19 0.40
C GLY A 334 2.25 2.02 -0.93
N ASN A 335 1.09 1.36 -0.93
CA ASN A 335 0.30 1.16 -2.16
C ASN A 335 -0.21 2.47 -2.77
N THR A 336 -0.61 3.45 -1.95
CA THR A 336 -1.03 4.76 -2.45
C THR A 336 0.16 5.50 -3.03
N VAL A 337 1.33 5.39 -2.37
CA VAL A 337 2.56 6.05 -2.80
C VAL A 337 3.02 5.52 -4.16
N VAL A 338 2.82 4.23 -4.46
CA VAL A 338 3.07 3.67 -5.81
C VAL A 338 2.31 4.46 -6.88
N ALA A 339 0.99 4.64 -6.69
CA ALA A 339 0.16 5.35 -7.66
C ALA A 339 0.52 6.84 -7.76
N GLN A 340 0.88 7.47 -6.64
CA GLN A 340 1.29 8.87 -6.60
C GLN A 340 2.65 9.11 -7.28
N ALA A 341 3.59 8.17 -7.12
CA ALA A 341 4.96 8.30 -7.58
C ALA A 341 5.14 7.85 -9.04
N ALA A 342 4.54 6.72 -9.44
CA ALA A 342 4.67 6.16 -10.80
C ALA A 342 3.56 6.59 -11.76
N GLY A 343 2.39 6.97 -11.25
CA GLY A 343 1.22 7.31 -12.04
C GLY A 343 0.87 8.80 -12.03
N GLY A 344 -0.41 9.08 -12.25
CA GLY A 344 -0.97 10.43 -12.26
C GLY A 344 -0.44 11.28 -13.41
N VAL A 345 -0.66 12.59 -13.31
CA VAL A 345 -0.21 13.58 -14.30
C VAL A 345 1.31 13.73 -14.27
N HIS A 346 1.93 13.67 -13.09
CA HIS A 346 3.35 13.98 -12.95
C HIS A 346 4.28 12.80 -13.22
N ARG A 347 3.87 11.54 -13.00
CA ARG A 347 4.71 10.33 -13.17
C ARG A 347 6.13 10.52 -12.63
N ILE A 348 6.23 11.00 -11.39
CA ILE A 348 7.42 11.58 -10.76
C ILE A 348 8.69 10.75 -10.98
N VAL A 349 8.61 9.44 -10.73
CA VAL A 349 9.76 8.52 -10.80
C VAL A 349 10.28 8.27 -12.22
N SER A 350 9.60 8.78 -13.26
CA SER A 350 10.10 8.73 -14.65
C SER A 350 11.13 9.82 -14.97
N TRP A 351 11.18 10.91 -14.18
CA TRP A 351 12.04 12.06 -14.46
C TRP A 351 12.83 12.57 -13.25
N ALA A 352 12.35 12.41 -12.02
CA ALA A 352 13.09 12.83 -10.84
C ALA A 352 14.27 11.89 -10.56
N ASP A 353 15.41 12.43 -10.14
CA ASP A 353 16.53 11.63 -9.62
C ASP A 353 16.37 11.40 -8.12
N ILE A 354 15.76 12.35 -7.42
CA ILE A 354 15.56 12.32 -5.97
C ILE A 354 14.08 12.55 -5.67
N VAL A 355 13.54 11.82 -4.69
CA VAL A 355 12.25 12.10 -4.05
C VAL A 355 12.41 12.04 -2.53
N ASN A 356 11.42 12.52 -1.78
CA ASN A 356 11.43 12.43 -0.33
C ASN A 356 10.13 11.87 0.27
N ALA A 357 10.26 11.30 1.46
CA ALA A 357 9.18 10.66 2.18
C ALA A 357 9.21 10.97 3.68
N HIS A 358 8.04 11.21 4.26
CA HIS A 358 7.88 11.27 5.71
C HIS A 358 7.98 9.87 6.32
N ALA A 359 8.58 9.78 7.51
CA ALA A 359 8.62 8.55 8.29
C ALA A 359 7.28 8.23 9.00
N VAL A 360 6.30 9.15 8.95
CA VAL A 360 5.04 9.04 9.72
C VAL A 360 4.23 7.76 9.42
N PRO A 361 4.15 7.23 8.18
CA PRO A 361 3.38 6.02 7.90
C PRO A 361 4.14 4.73 8.26
N GLY A 362 5.40 4.83 8.70
CA GLY A 362 6.29 3.69 8.90
C GLY A 362 6.96 3.19 7.61
N PRO A 363 7.80 2.14 7.69
CA PRO A 363 8.70 1.71 6.62
C PRO A 363 7.98 1.25 5.33
N GLY A 364 6.70 0.88 5.39
CA GLY A 364 5.95 0.43 4.22
C GLY A 364 5.87 1.48 3.11
N ILE A 365 6.07 2.77 3.42
CA ILE A 365 6.21 3.82 2.41
C ILE A 365 7.44 3.63 1.52
N LEU A 366 8.57 3.19 2.09
CA LEU A 366 9.80 2.92 1.34
C LEU A 366 9.63 1.71 0.43
N SER A 367 8.96 0.66 0.91
CA SER A 367 8.61 -0.50 0.08
C SER A 367 7.72 -0.11 -1.11
N GLY A 368 6.76 0.80 -0.90
CA GLY A 368 5.94 1.35 -1.99
C GLY A 368 6.76 2.18 -2.98
N LEU A 369 7.65 3.04 -2.49
CA LEU A 369 8.54 3.81 -3.35
C LEU A 369 9.47 2.91 -4.15
N ARG A 370 10.00 1.83 -3.58
CA ARG A 370 10.81 0.84 -4.31
C ARG A 370 10.09 0.30 -5.54
N VAL A 371 8.85 -0.15 -5.37
CA VAL A 371 8.00 -0.63 -6.48
C VAL A 371 7.78 0.46 -7.52
N ALA A 372 7.55 1.72 -7.09
CA ALA A 372 7.39 2.84 -8.01
C ALA A 372 8.67 3.12 -8.82
N VAL A 373 9.83 3.11 -8.17
CA VAL A 373 11.14 3.34 -8.79
C VAL A 373 11.44 2.25 -9.81
N GLU A 374 11.17 0.98 -9.48
CA GLU A 374 11.28 -0.14 -10.43
C GLU A 374 10.38 0.06 -11.66
N ALA A 375 9.13 0.49 -11.45
CA ALA A 375 8.21 0.79 -12.54
C ALA A 375 8.63 2.00 -13.40
N GLY A 376 9.35 2.96 -12.81
CA GLY A 376 9.87 4.14 -13.49
C GLY A 376 11.04 3.86 -14.44
N GLY A 377 11.70 2.69 -14.31
CA GLY A 377 12.76 2.25 -15.21
C GLY A 377 14.07 3.05 -15.10
N ARG A 378 14.24 3.89 -14.06
CA ARG A 378 15.46 4.66 -13.80
C ARG A 378 15.83 4.62 -12.31
N PRO A 379 17.12 4.78 -11.97
CA PRO A 379 17.52 4.93 -10.57
C PRO A 379 16.93 6.21 -9.97
N VAL A 380 16.30 6.08 -8.80
CA VAL A 380 15.82 7.20 -7.99
C VAL A 380 16.27 6.99 -6.55
N GLY A 381 16.83 8.03 -5.93
CA GLY A 381 17.21 8.04 -4.52
C GLY A 381 16.11 8.64 -3.65
N VAL A 382 15.94 8.09 -2.45
CA VAL A 382 14.97 8.61 -1.47
C VAL A 382 15.69 9.34 -0.34
N LEU A 383 15.15 10.50 0.04
CA LEU A 383 15.49 11.21 1.28
C LEU A 383 14.36 11.06 2.30
N VAL A 384 14.69 10.67 3.53
CA VAL A 384 13.69 10.59 4.61
C VAL A 384 13.62 11.92 5.35
N LEU A 385 12.40 12.47 5.53
CA LEU A 385 12.22 13.64 6.38
C LEU A 385 12.39 13.27 7.85
N ALA A 386 13.55 13.59 8.42
CA ALA A 386 13.89 13.30 9.81
C ALA A 386 13.61 14.49 10.73
N GLN A 387 13.74 15.72 10.20
CA GLN A 387 13.43 16.98 10.90
C GLN A 387 12.86 17.99 9.90
N MET A 388 12.23 19.05 10.41
CA MET A 388 11.67 20.13 9.58
C MET A 388 12.03 21.51 10.14
N SER A 389 12.07 22.52 9.27
CA SER A 389 12.37 23.90 9.63
C SER A 389 11.18 24.68 10.19
N SER A 390 9.95 24.23 9.92
CA SER A 390 8.73 24.96 10.30
C SER A 390 8.52 24.96 11.81
N ALA A 391 8.08 26.11 12.34
CA ALA A 391 7.75 26.25 13.77
C ALA A 391 6.66 25.24 14.19
N GLY A 392 6.84 24.62 15.36
CA GLY A 392 5.87 23.69 15.94
C GLY A 392 5.77 22.32 15.25
N ASN A 393 6.71 21.97 14.37
CA ASN A 393 6.66 20.69 13.66
C ASN A 393 6.84 19.49 14.62
N LEU A 394 6.08 18.43 14.37
CA LEU A 394 6.11 17.22 15.19
C LEU A 394 7.32 16.33 14.91
N ALA A 395 7.95 16.46 13.74
CA ALA A 395 9.15 15.68 13.38
C ALA A 395 10.32 15.97 14.33
N THR A 396 10.44 17.22 14.80
CA THR A 396 11.42 17.64 15.80
C THR A 396 10.85 17.65 17.22
N ALA A 397 9.56 17.98 17.39
CA ALA A 397 8.96 18.12 18.71
C ALA A 397 8.63 16.78 19.41
N LEU A 398 8.37 15.70 18.67
CA LEU A 398 8.03 14.40 19.26
C LEU A 398 9.28 13.59 19.59
N PRO A 399 9.48 13.19 20.87
CA PRO A 399 10.55 12.27 21.25
C PRO A 399 10.47 10.96 20.45
N GLY A 400 11.59 10.55 19.88
CA GLY A 400 11.70 9.28 19.14
C GLY A 400 11.40 9.36 17.64
N TYR A 401 10.85 10.47 17.12
CA TYR A 401 10.59 10.59 15.67
C TYR A 401 11.89 10.55 14.85
N THR A 402 12.84 11.45 15.11
CA THR A 402 14.10 11.51 14.37
C THR A 402 14.90 10.18 14.46
N PRO A 403 15.09 9.56 15.64
CA PRO A 403 15.71 8.23 15.72
C PRO A 403 14.99 7.16 14.90
N ALA A 404 13.65 7.14 14.89
CA ALA A 404 12.87 6.20 14.09
C ALA A 404 13.05 6.46 12.58
N ALA A 405 13.08 7.72 12.15
CA ALA A 405 13.34 8.10 10.77
C ALA A 405 14.76 7.68 10.33
N VAL A 406 15.76 7.85 11.20
CA VAL A 406 17.13 7.38 10.96
C VAL A 406 17.17 5.87 10.84
N ALA A 407 16.57 5.14 11.78
CA ALA A 407 16.51 3.67 11.76
C ALA A 407 15.82 3.14 10.48
N MET A 408 14.74 3.79 10.06
CA MET A 408 14.02 3.47 8.82
C MET A 408 14.90 3.64 7.59
N ALA A 409 15.67 4.73 7.52
CA ALA A 409 16.53 5.02 6.38
C ALA A 409 17.75 4.08 6.29
N VAL A 410 18.45 3.85 7.41
CA VAL A 410 19.68 3.03 7.40
C VAL A 410 19.40 1.55 7.15
N ALA A 411 18.15 1.11 7.30
CA ALA A 411 17.72 -0.25 6.98
C ALA A 411 17.61 -0.51 5.46
N GLU A 412 17.49 0.53 4.63
CA GLU A 412 17.35 0.40 3.17
C GLU A 412 18.37 1.28 2.40
N PRO A 413 19.69 1.05 2.60
CA PRO A 413 20.76 1.93 2.12
C PRO A 413 20.96 1.94 0.60
N ASP A 414 20.36 0.98 -0.11
CA ASP A 414 20.35 0.91 -1.57
C ASP A 414 19.27 1.81 -2.20
N LEU A 415 18.20 2.14 -1.46
CA LEU A 415 17.11 3.03 -1.88
C LEU A 415 17.21 4.41 -1.23
N VAL A 416 17.48 4.47 0.07
CA VAL A 416 17.56 5.70 0.86
C VAL A 416 19.02 6.09 1.00
N PHE A 417 19.36 7.33 0.65
CA PHE A 417 20.74 7.83 0.70
C PHE A 417 20.93 9.02 1.64
N GLY A 418 19.89 9.43 2.37
CA GLY A 418 20.00 10.59 3.23
C GLY A 418 18.69 11.08 3.81
N PHE A 419 18.75 12.31 4.32
CA PHE A 419 17.71 12.92 5.13
C PHE A 419 17.43 14.36 4.69
N ILE A 420 16.18 14.77 4.86
CA ILE A 420 15.86 16.18 5.10
C ILE A 420 15.99 16.42 6.61
N SER A 421 16.88 17.34 7.00
CA SER A 421 17.20 17.57 8.41
C SER A 421 17.72 18.97 8.68
N MET A 422 17.65 19.41 9.94
CA MET A 422 18.19 20.70 10.40
C MET A 422 19.63 20.59 10.91
N GLU A 423 20.10 19.38 11.14
CA GLU A 423 21.48 19.07 11.53
C GLU A 423 22.14 18.08 10.56
N GLY A 424 23.47 18.10 10.52
CA GLY A 424 24.27 17.16 9.74
C GLY A 424 24.61 15.88 10.50
N GLY A 425 25.15 14.89 9.78
CA GLY A 425 25.71 13.68 10.39
C GLY A 425 24.69 12.59 10.74
N LEU A 426 23.41 12.76 10.40
CA LEU A 426 22.41 11.70 10.54
C LEU A 426 22.76 10.53 9.60
N GLY A 427 22.77 9.31 10.14
CA GLY A 427 23.12 8.09 9.40
C GLY A 427 24.61 7.94 9.03
N GLY A 428 25.48 8.86 9.48
CA GLY A 428 26.92 8.81 9.24
C GLY A 428 27.36 9.16 7.82
N ASP A 429 28.61 8.82 7.48
CA ASP A 429 29.26 9.24 6.22
C ASP A 429 28.53 8.81 4.95
N GLY A 430 27.83 7.67 5.01
CA GLY A 430 27.07 7.09 3.91
C GLY A 430 25.77 7.82 3.59
N CYS A 431 25.36 8.79 4.42
CA CYS A 431 24.11 9.54 4.26
C CYS A 431 24.35 11.02 3.98
N VAL A 432 23.55 11.61 3.09
CA VAL A 432 23.50 13.07 2.87
C VAL A 432 22.46 13.69 3.80
N CYS A 433 22.74 14.88 4.34
CA CYS A 433 21.76 15.69 5.06
C CYS A 433 21.49 16.95 4.24
N MET A 434 20.25 17.16 3.82
CA MET A 434 19.83 18.35 3.09
C MET A 434 18.98 19.23 4.02
N THR A 435 19.44 20.47 4.22
CA THR A 435 18.82 21.40 5.18
C THR A 435 18.06 22.51 4.45
N PRO A 436 16.71 22.53 4.56
CA PRO A 436 15.89 23.62 4.03
C PRO A 436 15.83 24.80 4.99
N GLY A 437 15.34 25.95 4.51
CA GLY A 437 15.18 27.16 5.33
C GLY A 437 16.50 27.89 5.61
N VAL A 438 17.43 27.82 4.64
CA VAL A 438 18.74 28.47 4.64
C VAL A 438 18.69 29.77 3.85
#